data_AF-A0A2J8R9Q0-F1
#
_entry.id   AF-A0A2J8R9Q0-F1
#
_cell.length_a   1.000
_cell.length_b   1.000
_cell.length_c   1.000
_cell.angle_alpha   90.00
_cell.angle_beta   90.00
_cell.angle_gamma   90.00
#
_symmetry.space_group_name_H-M   'P 1'
#
loop_
_entity.id
_entity.type
_entity.pdbx_description
1 polymer ?
#
loop_
_entity_poly.entity_id
_entity_poly.type
_entity_poly.pdbx_seq_one_letter_code
_entity_poly.pdbx_strand_id
1 'polypeptide(L)' 'MMADAKYVLCRWEKRLWPAKVLARTATSTKNKRKKEYFLDVQIVSLEEKIKVKSTEVEILEKSQIEAIASSLGNANPLS' A
#
# COMPACT_ATOMS: atom_id res chain seq x y z
N MET A 1 0.53 -2.37 14.91
CA MET A 1 1.81 -2.40 14.14
C MET A 1 1.47 -2.58 12.67
N MET A 2 2.13 -1.85 11.75
CA MET A 2 1.98 -2.06 10.28
C MET A 2 2.32 -3.47 9.79
N ALA A 3 2.91 -4.32 10.66
CA ALA A 3 3.53 -5.58 10.29
C ALA A 3 2.56 -6.67 9.80
N ASP A 4 1.27 -6.57 10.12
CA ASP A 4 0.23 -7.54 9.70
C ASP A 4 -0.64 -7.04 8.55
N ALA A 5 -0.41 -5.83 8.05
CA ALA A 5 -1.19 -5.28 6.96
C ALA A 5 -0.90 -6.05 5.67
N LYS A 6 -1.89 -6.80 5.17
CA LYS A 6 -1.80 -7.48 3.87
C LYS A 6 -1.91 -6.52 2.69
N TYR A 7 -2.69 -5.45 2.88
CA TYR A 7 -2.96 -4.42 1.87
C TYR A 7 -2.65 -3.04 2.44
N VAL A 8 -2.10 -2.20 1.59
CA VAL A 8 -1.76 -0.81 1.90
C VAL A 8 -2.11 0.09 0.72
N LEU A 9 -2.36 1.36 0.99
CA LEU A 9 -2.37 2.40 -0.02
C LEU A 9 -0.97 3.00 -0.12
N CYS A 10 -0.43 3.05 -1.32
CA CYS A 10 0.86 3.67 -1.60
C CYS A 10 0.70 4.78 -2.65
N ARG A 11 1.58 5.78 -2.61
CA ARG A 11 1.54 6.87 -3.58
C ARG A 11 2.34 6.51 -4.83
N TRP A 12 1.67 6.48 -5.99
CA TRP A 12 2.26 6.22 -7.29
C TRP A 12 1.68 7.19 -8.33
N GLU A 13 2.54 7.80 -9.15
CA GLU A 13 2.16 8.85 -10.11
C GLU A 13 1.19 9.91 -9.55
N LYS A 14 1.50 10.42 -8.35
CA LYS A 14 0.73 11.42 -7.60
C LYS A 14 -0.64 10.94 -7.06
N ARG A 15 -1.09 9.74 -7.36
CA ARG A 15 -2.34 9.13 -6.86
C ARG A 15 -2.07 8.08 -5.79
N LEU A 16 -3.07 7.78 -4.97
CA LEU A 16 -3.03 6.64 -4.05
C LEU A 16 -3.49 5.39 -4.80
N TRP A 17 -2.70 4.34 -4.69
CA TRP A 17 -2.94 3.06 -5.34
C TRP A 17 -3.01 1.93 -4.31
N PRO A 18 -3.98 1.02 -4.44
CA PRO A 18 -4.04 -0.19 -3.64
C PRO A 18 -2.86 -1.10 -4.00
N ALA A 19 -2.09 -1.48 -2.99
CA ALA A 19 -0.94 -2.34 -3.14
C ALA A 19 -0.95 -3.46 -2.09
N LYS A 20 -0.42 -4.62 -2.48
CA LYS A 20 -0.23 -5.78 -1.62
C LYS A 20 1.18 -5.75 -1.06
N VAL A 21 1.32 -5.95 0.25
CA VAL A 21 2.63 -6.04 0.88
C VAL A 21 3.25 -7.39 0.54
N LEU A 22 4.44 -7.38 -0.05
CA LEU A 22 5.19 -8.60 -0.38
C LEU A 22 6.24 -8.91 0.68
N ALA A 23 7.07 -7.91 1.02
CA ALA A 23 8.14 -8.06 1.98
C ALA A 23 8.42 -6.75 2.68
N ARG A 24 8.93 -6.83 3.91
CA ARG A 24 9.39 -5.67 4.65
C ARG A 24 10.91 -5.63 4.63
N THR A 25 11.47 -4.72 3.85
CA THR A 25 12.92 -4.52 3.78
C THR A 25 13.34 -3.35 4.66
N ALA A 26 13.88 -3.66 5.84
CA ALA A 26 14.59 -2.67 6.64
C ALA A 26 15.91 -2.35 5.92
N THR A 27 16.00 -1.19 5.26
CA THR A 27 17.23 -0.81 4.57
C THR A 27 18.03 0.07 5.50
N SER A 28 19.11 -0.47 6.07
CA SER A 28 20.08 0.32 6.82
C SER A 28 20.87 1.19 5.83
N THR A 29 20.46 2.44 5.64
CA THR A 29 21.34 3.41 4.99
C THR A 29 22.60 3.53 5.82
N LYS A 30 23.78 3.38 5.18
CA LYS A 30 25.13 3.39 5.80
C LYS A 30 25.46 4.63 6.67
N ASN A 31 24.54 5.57 6.84
CA ASN A 31 24.69 6.74 7.70
C ASN A 31 24.00 6.54 9.06
N LYS A 32 24.80 6.59 10.13
CA LYS A 32 24.49 6.30 11.54
C LYS A 32 23.36 7.12 12.22
N ARG A 33 22.43 7.76 11.50
CA ARG A 33 21.46 8.69 12.11
C ARG A 33 19.96 8.47 11.86
N LYS A 34 19.52 7.72 10.84
CA LYS A 34 18.08 7.38 10.67
C LYS A 34 17.92 6.01 10.01
N LYS A 35 17.24 5.08 10.71
CA LYS A 35 16.76 3.83 10.09
C LYS A 35 15.49 4.18 9.32
N GLU A 36 15.57 4.26 7.99
CA GLU A 36 14.38 4.34 7.15
C GLU A 36 13.85 2.93 6.90
N TYR A 37 12.58 2.72 7.21
CA TYR A 37 11.90 1.45 6.95
C TYR A 37 11.24 1.51 5.58
N PHE A 38 11.50 0.50 4.75
CA PHE A 38 10.90 0.36 3.45
C PHE A 38 10.03 -0.90 3.40
N LEU A 39 9.07 -0.88 2.49
CA LEU A 39 8.17 -1.96 2.18
C LEU A 39 8.24 -2.20 0.68
N ASP A 40 8.39 -3.47 0.31
CA ASP A 40 8.22 -3.93 -1.05
C ASP A 40 6.75 -4.29 -1.22
N VAL A 41 6.08 -3.56 -2.11
CA VAL A 41 4.65 -3.68 -2.36
C VAL A 41 4.40 -3.90 -3.84
N GLN A 42 3.33 -4.60 -4.17
CA GLN A 42 2.88 -4.79 -5.54
C GLN A 42 1.58 -4.03 -5.75
N ILE A 43 1.56 -3.08 -6.69
CA ILE A 43 0.35 -2.35 -7.08
C ILE A 43 -0.62 -3.37 -7.69
N VAL A 44 -1.83 -3.47 -7.13
CA VAL A 44 -2.80 -4.50 -7.55
C VAL A 44 -3.25 -4.29 -9.00
N SER A 45 -3.47 -3.04 -9.40
CA SER A 45 -3.96 -2.71 -10.75
C SER A 45 -2.93 -2.87 -11.87
N LEU A 46 -1.64 -2.78 -11.54
CA LEU A 46 -0.54 -2.79 -12.51
C LEU A 46 0.34 -4.03 -12.40
N GLU A 47 0.15 -4.81 -11.34
CA GLU A 47 1.04 -5.90 -10.92
C GLU A 47 2.51 -5.49 -10.74
N GLU A 48 2.78 -4.20 -10.70
CA GLU A 48 4.11 -3.62 -10.62
C GLU A 48 4.62 -3.61 -9.19
N LYS A 49 5.87 -4.05 -8.99
CA LYS A 49 6.51 -4.13 -7.68
C LYS A 49 7.36 -2.89 -7.44
N ILE A 50 7.04 -2.16 -6.38
CA ILE A 50 7.70 -0.92 -6.03
C ILE A 50 8.16 -0.95 -4.58
N LYS A 51 9.19 -0.16 -4.30
CA LYS A 51 9.71 0.03 -2.94
C LYS A 51 9.27 1.37 -2.41
N VAL A 52 8.52 1.35 -1.32
CA VAL A 52 7.92 2.56 -0.71
C VAL A 52 8.37 2.71 0.74
N LYS A 53 8.44 3.95 1.22
CA LYS A 53 8.74 4.21 2.63
C LYS A 53 7.54 3.80 3.47
N SER A 54 7.79 3.16 4.61
CA SER A 54 6.70 2.77 5.51
C SER A 54 5.93 3.98 6.07
N THR A 55 6.50 5.17 6.04
CA THR A 55 5.84 6.42 6.46
C THR A 55 4.92 7.01 5.40
N GLU A 56 5.04 6.55 4.15
CA GLU A 56 4.28 7.05 2.99
C GLU A 56 3.19 6.06 2.55
N VAL A 57 2.94 5.03 3.36
CA VAL A 57 1.87 4.07 3.13
C VAL A 57 0.82 4.16 4.22
N GLU A 58 -0.43 3.96 3.83
CA GLU A 58 -1.56 3.85 4.73
C GLU A 58 -2.03 2.40 4.76
N ILE A 59 -2.36 1.88 5.95
CA ILE A 59 -2.90 0.52 6.06
C ILE A 59 -4.30 0.51 5.47
N LEU A 60 -4.55 -0.44 4.57
CA LEU A 60 -5.86 -0.63 3.99
C LEU A 60 -6.53 -1.81 4.70
N GLU A 61 -7.41 -1.51 5.64
CA GLU A 61 -8.15 -2.52 6.39
C GLU A 61 -9.29 -3.12 5.57
N LYS A 62 -9.71 -4.34 5.91
CA LYS A 62 -10.80 -5.03 5.22
C LYS A 62 -12.10 -4.20 5.21
N SER A 63 -12.44 -3.55 6.32
CA SER A 63 -13.61 -2.67 6.43
C SER A 63 -13.56 -1.49 5.45
N GLN A 64 -12.38 -0.91 5.23
CA GLN A 64 -12.16 0.16 4.26
C GLN A 64 -12.27 -0.36 2.82
N ILE A 65 -11.73 -1.55 2.55
CA ILE A 65 -11.87 -2.21 1.24
C ILE A 65 -13.35 -2.45 0.93
N GLU A 66 -14.10 -2.99 1.90
CA GLU A 66 -15.54 -3.23 1.75
C GLU A 66 -16.31 -1.92 1.57
N ALA A 67 -15.98 -0.87 2.35
CA ALA A 67 -16.60 0.45 2.18
C ALA A 67 -16.33 1.05 0.78
N ILE A 68 -15.09 0.95 0.29
CA ILE A 68 -14.71 1.39 -1.06
C ILE A 68 -15.45 0.53 -2.12
N ALA A 69 -15.47 -0.79 -1.96
CA ALA A 69 -16.15 -1.69 -2.89
C ALA A 69 -17.67 -1.47 -2.92
N SER A 70 -18.30 -1.22 -1.76
CA SER A 70 -19.70 -0.84 -1.68
C SER A 70 -19.97 0.53 -2.30
N SER A 71 -19.05 1.49 -2.09
CA SER A 71 -19.12 2.85 -2.66
C SER A 71 -18.71 2.97 -4.13
N LEU A 72 -18.08 1.95 -4.71
CA LEU A 72 -17.74 1.88 -6.13
C LEU A 72 -18.67 0.91 -6.86
N GLY A 73 -19.12 -0.16 -6.21
CA GLY A 73 -20.08 -1.13 -6.74
C GLY A 73 -21.49 -0.56 -6.89
N ASN A 74 -21.81 0.54 -6.20
CA ASN A 74 -23.01 1.32 -6.46
C ASN A 74 -22.84 2.31 -7.64
N ALA A 75 -21.64 2.46 -8.21
CA ALA A 75 -21.36 3.31 -9.37
C ALA A 75 -21.44 2.57 -10.72
N ASN A 76 -21.87 1.31 -10.75
CA ASN A 76 -22.17 0.61 -12.00
C ASN A 76 -23.38 -0.33 -11.84
N PRO A 77 -24.62 0.16 -12.01
CA PRO A 77 -25.66 -0.73 -12.49
C PRO A 77 -25.28 -1.07 -13.94
N LEU A 78 -24.64 -2.22 -14.14
CA LEU A 78 -24.82 -2.95 -15.39
C LEU A 78 -26.28 -3.43 -15.39
N SER A 79 -27.18 -2.50 -15.71
CA SER A 79 -28.57 -2.73 -16.08
C SER A 79 -28.66 -3.22 -17.51
#